data_AF-A0A8H5H4X3-F1
#
_entry.id   AF-A0A8H5H4X3-F1
#
_cell.length_a   1.000
_cell.length_b   1.000
_cell.length_c   1.000
_cell.angle_alpha   90.00
_cell.angle_beta   90.00
_cell.angle_gamma   90.00
#
_symmetry.space_group_name_H-M   'P 1'
#
loop_
_entity.id
_entity.type
_entity.pdbx_description
1 polymer ?
#
loop_
_entity_poly.entity_id
_entity_poly.type
_entity_poly.pdbx_seq_one_letter_code
_entity_poly.pdbx_strand_id
1 'polypeptide(L)'
;MPVGTPIKHFCDLLELTRCFHGSPTHAHNNLIIHRDVSIGNLLIYPPRQDGEETLGRLRDFDHAKKALGSKPPPAREVPEFEMMPLLPLATKQYEAIVEAFRYAKEGAFLYIADVKRYRFGPKKGSATIANLGWDHPEEAYLNLKLAGMAFVLQGTLPFISQEVLQQSTLKIYFKAPGKHDFSHNSIHDMESFLWVLIYICLSRSSPGIGILREELNPSHEKYASRGELAKAIFKYFEAEELELGLAKRQLFTNTNPDDIFETAIIRLFHPCFEPLKPLVRQWWATLKLAYVYHGNEYYHIHAHVFRLLEATLSDLQKCTDLGQEAATTRELKRRKSHTECLQVTATLDPTMDTITPPMFLVAPQTTPEYHQSISSSDSIIPPDSPTRRPAMKKRRVF
;
A
#
# COMPACT_ATOMS: atom_id res chain seq x y z
N MET A 1 23.14 -13.16 -0.09
CA MET A 1 22.38 -12.10 0.62
C MET A 1 21.47 -12.76 1.65
N PRO A 2 21.20 -12.15 2.82
CA PRO A 2 20.28 -12.72 3.79
C PRO A 2 18.91 -12.95 3.14
N VAL A 3 18.27 -14.08 3.45
CA VAL A 3 16.94 -14.42 2.93
C VAL A 3 15.89 -13.65 3.73
N GLY A 4 15.13 -12.78 3.05
CA GLY A 4 14.01 -12.06 3.67
C GLY A 4 12.82 -12.99 3.95
N THR A 5 12.07 -12.70 5.02
CA THR A 5 10.86 -13.45 5.37
C THR A 5 9.62 -12.69 4.87
N PRO A 6 8.62 -13.35 4.25
CA PRO A 6 7.38 -12.67 3.85
C PRO A 6 6.68 -11.94 4.99
N ILE A 7 6.10 -10.77 4.71
CA ILE A 7 5.48 -9.89 5.72
C ILE A 7 4.41 -10.57 6.56
N LYS A 8 3.72 -11.59 6.03
CA LYS A 8 2.70 -12.37 6.76
C LYS A 8 3.23 -13.07 8.02
N HIS A 9 4.54 -13.17 8.17
CA HIS A 9 5.19 -13.79 9.31
C HIS A 9 5.71 -12.79 10.34
N PHE A 10 5.35 -11.50 10.28
CA PHE A 10 5.80 -10.48 11.24
C PHE A 10 5.63 -10.93 12.70
N CYS A 11 6.60 -10.64 13.56
CA CYS A 11 6.67 -11.12 14.93
C CYS A 11 5.87 -10.25 15.92
N ASP A 12 5.77 -8.95 15.65
CA ASP A 12 5.04 -7.98 16.47
C ASP A 12 4.64 -6.77 15.61
N LEU A 13 3.81 -5.88 16.17
CA LEU A 13 3.35 -4.70 15.45
C LEU A 13 4.50 -3.74 15.10
N LEU A 14 5.54 -3.69 15.92
CA LEU A 14 6.68 -2.81 15.68
C LEU A 14 7.47 -3.27 14.44
N GLU A 15 7.70 -4.57 14.29
CA GLU A 15 8.31 -5.18 13.12
C GLU A 15 7.44 -5.00 11.87
N LEU A 16 6.12 -5.20 12.00
CA LEU A 16 5.18 -4.95 10.91
C LEU A 16 5.28 -3.50 10.42
N THR A 17 5.19 -2.54 11.32
CA THR A 17 5.26 -1.11 11.00
C THR A 17 6.64 -0.72 10.45
N ARG A 18 7.74 -1.25 10.99
CA ARG A 18 9.09 -1.05 10.43
C ARG A 18 9.21 -1.59 9.01
N CYS A 19 8.59 -2.73 8.73
CA CYS A 19 8.58 -3.27 7.37
C CYS A 19 7.81 -2.35 6.41
N PHE A 20 6.65 -1.81 6.82
CA PHE A 20 5.91 -0.84 6.01
C PHE A 20 6.67 0.48 5.85
N HIS A 21 7.51 0.87 6.80
CA HIS A 21 8.38 2.05 6.70
C HIS A 21 9.55 1.86 5.72
N GLY A 22 10.26 0.74 5.83
CA GLY A 22 11.43 0.46 4.97
C GLY A 22 11.09 0.19 3.50
N SER A 23 9.99 -0.52 3.24
CA SER A 23 9.66 -1.02 1.89
C SER A 23 9.45 0.08 0.84
N PRO A 24 8.61 1.12 1.07
CA PRO A 24 8.45 2.21 0.12
C PRO A 24 9.68 3.11 0.01
N THR A 25 10.47 3.25 1.08
CA THR A 25 11.66 4.12 1.12
C THR A 25 12.67 3.69 0.06
N HIS A 26 12.89 2.38 -0.08
CA HIS A 26 13.80 1.85 -1.10
C HIS A 26 13.32 2.17 -2.53
N ALA A 27 12.04 1.94 -2.84
CA ALA A 27 11.51 2.22 -4.17
C ALA A 27 11.54 3.73 -4.48
N HIS A 28 11.15 4.56 -3.52
CA HIS A 28 11.11 6.01 -3.65
C HIS A 28 12.50 6.59 -3.95
N ASN A 29 13.51 6.24 -3.16
CA ASN A 29 14.87 6.75 -3.31
C ASN A 29 15.52 6.38 -4.66
N ASN A 30 14.99 5.34 -5.32
CA ASN A 30 15.45 4.89 -6.64
C ASN A 30 14.54 5.36 -7.79
N LEU A 31 13.53 6.21 -7.51
CA LEU A 31 12.51 6.67 -8.45
C LEU A 31 11.79 5.49 -9.13
N ILE A 32 11.41 4.48 -8.34
CA ILE A 32 10.76 3.27 -8.83
C ILE A 32 9.28 3.28 -8.41
N ILE A 33 8.39 3.00 -9.36
CA ILE A 33 7.00 2.61 -9.11
C ILE A 33 6.96 1.09 -9.24
N HIS A 34 6.55 0.40 -8.18
CA HIS A 34 6.58 -1.07 -8.08
C HIS A 34 5.46 -1.72 -8.90
N ARG A 35 4.23 -1.19 -8.79
CA ARG A 35 3.02 -1.67 -9.50
C ARG A 35 2.53 -3.07 -9.14
N ASP A 36 3.29 -3.85 -8.36
CA ASP A 36 2.86 -5.16 -7.85
C ASP A 36 3.10 -5.32 -6.33
N VAL A 37 2.58 -4.40 -5.53
CA VAL A 37 2.69 -4.46 -4.07
C VAL A 37 1.72 -5.51 -3.54
N SER A 38 2.24 -6.51 -2.82
CA SER A 38 1.46 -7.62 -2.28
C SER A 38 2.09 -8.18 -1.00
N ILE A 39 1.36 -9.04 -0.29
CA ILE A 39 1.91 -9.78 0.87
C ILE A 39 3.10 -10.65 0.47
N GLY A 40 3.08 -11.20 -0.75
CA GLY A 40 4.16 -12.02 -1.27
C GLY A 40 5.41 -11.20 -1.61
N ASN A 41 5.25 -9.92 -1.96
CA ASN A 41 6.35 -9.06 -2.40
C ASN A 41 6.94 -8.17 -1.31
N LEU A 42 6.32 -8.13 -0.13
CA LEU A 42 6.87 -7.45 1.05
C LEU A 42 7.65 -8.44 1.91
N LEU A 43 8.92 -8.13 2.13
CA LEU A 43 9.85 -8.94 2.89
C LEU A 43 10.39 -8.19 4.10
N ILE A 44 10.47 -8.90 5.22
CA ILE A 44 11.12 -8.52 6.46
C ILE A 44 12.55 -9.05 6.41
N TYR A 45 13.54 -8.15 6.48
CA TYR A 45 14.95 -8.52 6.59
C TYR A 45 15.42 -8.34 8.02
N PRO A 46 16.04 -9.38 8.62
CA PRO A 46 16.63 -9.22 9.93
C PRO A 46 17.70 -8.11 9.89
N PRO A 47 17.94 -7.46 11.03
CA PRO A 47 18.97 -6.44 11.14
C PRO A 47 20.33 -7.03 10.73
N ARG A 48 21.10 -6.28 9.93
CA ARG A 48 22.49 -6.63 9.69
C ARG A 48 23.26 -6.40 11.00
N GLN A 49 24.28 -7.22 11.26
CA GLN A 49 25.13 -7.07 12.44
C GLN A 49 25.50 -5.59 12.63
N ASP A 50 25.56 -5.13 13.90
CA ASP A 50 25.80 -3.73 14.34
C ASP A 50 24.56 -2.85 14.58
N GLY A 51 23.51 -3.40 15.20
CA GLY A 51 22.45 -2.59 15.80
C GLY A 51 21.54 -1.86 14.80
N GLU A 52 21.61 -2.20 13.51
CA GLU A 52 20.63 -1.74 12.54
C GLU A 52 19.22 -2.23 12.91
N GLU A 53 18.18 -1.52 12.47
CA GLU A 53 16.81 -1.96 12.66
C GLU A 53 16.41 -3.00 11.61
N THR A 54 15.42 -3.85 11.93
CA THR A 54 14.75 -4.71 10.94
C THR A 54 14.22 -3.85 9.79
N LEU A 55 14.57 -4.19 8.54
CA LEU A 55 14.20 -3.41 7.36
C LEU A 55 13.17 -4.14 6.50
N GLY A 56 12.12 -3.43 6.11
CA GLY A 56 11.23 -3.86 5.04
C GLY A 56 11.86 -3.63 3.67
N ARG A 57 11.69 -4.58 2.74
CA ARG A 57 12.02 -4.38 1.33
C ARG A 57 10.96 -5.01 0.43
N LEU A 58 10.78 -4.39 -0.73
CA LEU A 58 10.07 -4.97 -1.85
C LEU A 58 10.96 -5.98 -2.59
N ARG A 59 10.36 -7.06 -3.10
CA ARG A 59 10.94 -7.97 -4.09
C ARG A 59 10.06 -7.97 -5.33
N ASP A 60 10.57 -8.61 -6.39
CA ASP A 60 9.86 -8.82 -7.66
C ASP A 60 9.59 -7.50 -8.41
N PHE A 61 10.65 -6.96 -9.01
CA PHE A 61 10.62 -5.72 -9.78
C PHE A 61 10.30 -5.95 -11.28
N ASP A 62 9.80 -7.12 -11.67
CA ASP A 62 9.48 -7.44 -13.07
C ASP A 62 8.37 -6.52 -13.61
N HIS A 63 7.47 -6.11 -12.72
CA HIS A 63 6.43 -5.12 -13.00
C HIS A 63 6.85 -3.70 -12.63
N ALA A 64 8.02 -3.47 -12.07
CA ALA A 64 8.43 -2.14 -11.69
C ALA A 64 8.83 -1.29 -12.90
N LYS A 65 8.75 0.03 -12.74
CA LYS A 65 9.19 1.00 -13.75
C LYS A 65 9.92 2.14 -13.09
N LYS A 66 10.95 2.62 -13.79
CA LYS A 66 11.59 3.89 -13.45
C LYS A 66 10.62 5.02 -13.77
N ALA A 67 10.30 5.81 -12.77
CA ALA A 67 9.50 6.99 -12.92
C ALA A 67 10.36 8.19 -13.32
N LEU A 68 9.71 9.15 -13.96
CA LEU A 68 10.22 10.50 -14.01
C LEU A 68 9.84 11.17 -12.69
N GLY A 69 10.83 11.73 -12.01
CA GLY A 69 10.54 12.63 -10.92
C GLY A 69 9.89 13.88 -11.49
N SER A 70 8.66 14.18 -11.08
CA SER A 70 7.98 15.41 -11.43
C SER A 70 7.97 16.37 -10.26
N LYS A 71 8.35 17.63 -10.53
CA LYS A 71 8.18 18.72 -9.57
C LYS A 71 6.67 18.95 -9.35
N PRO A 72 6.26 19.37 -8.15
CA PRO A 72 4.90 19.83 -7.93
C PRO A 72 4.55 20.99 -8.90
N PRO A 73 3.25 21.25 -9.13
CA PRO A 73 2.84 22.40 -9.94
C PRO A 73 3.50 23.67 -9.39
N PRO A 74 3.97 24.58 -10.24
CA PRO A 74 4.56 25.83 -9.78
C PRO A 74 3.52 26.60 -8.95
N ALA A 75 3.99 27.33 -7.94
CA ALA A 75 3.16 28.27 -7.22
C ALA A 75 2.47 29.20 -8.23
N ARG A 76 1.14 29.27 -8.17
CA ARG A 76 0.37 30.23 -8.96
C ARG A 76 0.20 31.49 -8.12
N GLU A 77 0.42 32.64 -8.72
CA GLU A 77 -0.04 33.91 -8.15
C GLU A 77 -1.56 33.85 -8.02
N VAL A 78 -2.06 33.83 -6.79
CA VAL A 78 -3.50 33.87 -6.50
C VAL A 78 -3.94 35.32 -6.67
N PRO A 79 -4.78 35.64 -7.66
CA PRO A 79 -5.24 37.00 -7.87
C PRO A 79 -5.88 37.56 -6.61
N GLU A 80 -5.66 38.85 -6.32
CA GLU A 80 -6.16 39.50 -5.11
C GLU A 80 -7.68 39.38 -4.94
N PHE A 81 -8.45 39.31 -6.05
CA PHE A 81 -9.89 39.10 -5.99
C PHE A 81 -10.31 37.68 -5.56
N GLU A 82 -9.52 36.65 -5.88
CA GLU A 82 -9.70 35.28 -5.35
C GLU A 82 -9.33 35.25 -3.86
N MET A 83 -8.47 36.19 -3.43
CA MET A 83 -8.10 36.40 -2.02
C MET A 83 -8.98 37.38 -1.25
N MET A 84 -9.82 38.18 -1.89
CA MET A 84 -10.66 39.16 -1.18
C MET A 84 -11.64 38.53 -0.17
N PRO A 85 -12.27 37.37 -0.44
CA PRO A 85 -13.03 36.64 0.58
C PRO A 85 -12.17 36.15 1.76
N LEU A 86 -10.84 36.15 1.62
CA LEU A 86 -9.87 35.58 2.55
C LEU A 86 -9.32 36.58 3.56
N LEU A 87 -9.42 37.89 3.31
CA LEU A 87 -8.80 38.93 4.15
C LEU A 87 -9.11 38.80 5.66
N PRO A 88 -10.35 38.47 6.09
CA PRO A 88 -10.66 38.30 7.51
C PRO A 88 -10.05 37.04 8.16
N LEU A 89 -9.73 36.01 7.37
CA LEU A 89 -9.13 34.72 7.79
C LEU A 89 -7.60 34.69 7.60
N ALA A 90 -7.08 35.57 6.74
CA ALA A 90 -5.74 35.49 6.17
C ALA A 90 -4.61 35.75 7.17
N THR A 91 -4.77 36.59 8.19
CA THR A 91 -3.61 37.03 9.00
C THR A 91 -2.88 35.91 9.75
N LYS A 92 -3.50 34.74 9.95
CA LYS A 92 -2.85 33.55 10.56
C LYS A 92 -2.82 32.31 9.67
N GLN A 93 -3.42 32.34 8.48
CA GLN A 93 -3.58 31.16 7.61
C GLN A 93 -3.21 31.44 6.15
N TYR A 94 -2.71 32.65 5.84
CA TYR A 94 -2.40 33.09 4.48
C TYR A 94 -1.51 32.10 3.72
N GLU A 95 -0.41 31.64 4.33
CA GLU A 95 0.52 30.72 3.69
C GLU A 95 -0.15 29.39 3.32
N ALA A 96 -0.92 28.79 4.23
CA ALA A 96 -1.66 27.56 3.96
C ALA A 96 -2.73 27.75 2.89
N ILE A 97 -3.37 28.92 2.86
CA ILE A 97 -4.32 29.27 1.81
C ILE A 97 -3.60 29.30 0.46
N VAL A 98 -2.52 30.07 0.32
CA VAL A 98 -1.73 30.16 -0.91
C VAL A 98 -1.26 28.77 -1.36
N GLU A 99 -0.77 27.94 -0.44
CA GLU A 99 -0.33 26.58 -0.74
C GLU A 99 -1.48 25.68 -1.18
N ALA A 100 -2.66 25.77 -0.56
CA ALA A 100 -3.84 25.02 -0.98
C ALA A 100 -4.29 25.42 -2.40
N PHE A 101 -4.22 26.72 -2.73
CA PHE A 101 -4.56 27.24 -4.05
C PHE A 101 -3.62 26.74 -5.15
N ARG A 102 -2.35 26.45 -4.82
CA ARG A 102 -1.38 25.81 -5.73
C ARG A 102 -1.92 24.50 -6.31
N TYR A 103 -2.66 23.73 -5.53
CA TYR A 103 -3.13 22.39 -5.90
C TYR A 103 -4.62 22.34 -6.23
N ALA A 104 -5.48 22.79 -5.30
CA ALA A 104 -6.92 22.57 -5.35
C ALA A 104 -7.70 23.71 -6.02
N LYS A 105 -7.04 24.84 -6.35
CA LYS A 105 -7.64 26.03 -6.98
C LYS A 105 -8.96 26.43 -6.29
N GLU A 106 -10.08 26.37 -7.00
CA GLU A 106 -11.44 26.67 -6.53
C GLU A 106 -11.85 25.83 -5.30
N GLY A 107 -11.22 24.66 -5.11
CA GLY A 107 -11.43 23.77 -3.97
C GLY A 107 -10.55 23.99 -2.75
N ALA A 108 -9.65 24.99 -2.77
CA ALA A 108 -8.68 25.22 -1.70
C ALA A 108 -9.32 25.35 -0.31
N PHE A 109 -10.51 25.94 -0.23
CA PHE A 109 -11.24 26.12 1.02
C PHE A 109 -11.72 24.80 1.64
N LEU A 110 -12.40 24.00 0.82
CA LEU A 110 -12.88 22.67 1.23
C LEU A 110 -11.69 21.78 1.56
N TYR A 111 -10.63 21.87 0.77
CA TYR A 111 -9.39 21.16 1.00
C TYR A 111 -8.78 21.49 2.38
N ILE A 112 -8.60 22.77 2.72
CA ILE A 112 -8.07 23.17 4.03
C ILE A 112 -9.01 22.74 5.17
N ALA A 113 -10.32 22.86 4.99
CA ALA A 113 -11.29 22.45 5.99
C ALA A 113 -11.18 20.94 6.27
N ASP A 114 -11.07 20.13 5.23
CA ASP A 114 -10.90 18.68 5.34
C ASP A 114 -9.55 18.30 5.94
N VAL A 115 -8.44 18.95 5.52
CA VAL A 115 -7.11 18.72 6.10
C VAL A 115 -7.16 18.99 7.60
N LYS A 116 -7.78 20.11 8.02
CA LYS A 116 -7.94 20.43 9.44
C LYS A 116 -8.76 19.38 10.17
N ARG A 117 -9.88 18.97 9.59
CA ARG A 117 -10.76 17.94 10.15
C ARG A 117 -9.99 16.63 10.38
N TYR A 118 -9.21 16.18 9.40
CA TYR A 118 -8.48 14.92 9.49
C TYR A 118 -7.24 15.00 10.39
N ARG A 119 -6.51 16.12 10.40
CA ARG A 119 -5.25 16.27 11.15
C ARG A 119 -5.44 16.69 12.61
N PHE A 120 -6.38 17.61 12.88
CA PHE A 120 -6.56 18.19 14.23
C PHE A 120 -7.86 17.77 14.92
N GLY A 121 -8.76 17.10 14.20
CA GLY A 121 -10.10 16.80 14.71
C GLY A 121 -10.88 18.08 15.04
N PRO A 122 -11.78 18.06 16.04
CA PRO A 122 -12.58 19.23 16.42
C PRO A 122 -11.77 20.35 17.10
N LYS A 123 -10.47 20.16 17.36
CA LYS A 123 -9.65 21.16 18.06
C LYS A 123 -9.32 22.33 17.12
N LYS A 124 -9.46 23.55 17.63
CA LYS A 124 -9.07 24.78 16.93
C LYS A 124 -7.54 24.94 16.93
N GLY A 125 -6.86 24.25 16.01
CA GLY A 125 -5.43 24.47 15.72
C GLY A 125 -5.22 25.60 14.71
N SER A 126 -4.06 26.26 14.76
CA SER A 126 -3.61 27.19 13.71
C SER A 126 -3.24 26.42 12.44
N ALA A 127 -3.74 26.87 11.28
CA ALA A 127 -3.48 26.25 9.97
C ALA A 127 -2.19 26.79 9.36
N THR A 128 -1.07 26.57 10.03
CA THR A 128 0.26 26.89 9.46
C THR A 128 0.70 25.74 8.56
N ILE A 129 1.57 26.01 7.57
CA ILE A 129 2.17 24.99 6.68
C ILE A 129 2.72 23.79 7.48
N ALA A 130 3.52 24.04 8.53
CA ALA A 130 4.09 22.99 9.36
C ALA A 130 3.03 22.13 10.07
N ASN A 131 2.05 22.75 10.73
CA ASN A 131 0.96 22.02 11.38
C ASN A 131 0.14 21.17 10.39
N LEU A 132 -0.02 21.62 9.13
CA LEU A 132 -0.70 20.85 8.09
C LEU A 132 0.18 19.72 7.52
N GLY A 133 1.46 19.68 7.91
CA GLY A 133 2.46 18.76 7.39
C GLY A 133 2.87 19.11 5.96
N TRP A 134 2.82 20.37 5.55
CA TRP A 134 3.21 20.78 4.19
C TRP A 134 4.62 21.38 4.14
N ASP A 135 5.36 21.32 5.24
CA ASP A 135 6.73 21.79 5.45
C ASP A 135 7.79 20.83 4.91
N HIS A 136 7.54 20.25 3.74
CA HIS A 136 8.47 19.34 3.10
C HIS A 136 9.56 20.10 2.33
N PRO A 137 10.82 19.65 2.33
CA PRO A 137 11.82 20.18 1.41
C PRO A 137 11.35 19.93 -0.03
N GLU A 138 11.46 20.93 -0.92
CA GLU A 138 11.01 20.82 -2.32
C GLU A 138 11.64 19.63 -3.07
N GLU A 139 12.86 19.27 -2.67
CA GLU A 139 13.63 18.17 -3.24
C GLU A 139 13.26 16.80 -2.66
N ALA A 140 12.56 16.76 -1.52
CA ALA A 140 12.53 15.56 -0.71
C ALA A 140 11.65 14.45 -1.29
N TYR A 141 10.64 14.75 -2.11
CA TYR A 141 9.72 13.73 -2.63
C TYR A 141 9.14 14.14 -3.97
N LEU A 142 9.77 13.67 -5.06
CA LEU A 142 9.24 13.84 -6.42
C LEU A 142 8.00 12.97 -6.59
N ASN A 143 6.92 13.55 -7.17
CA ASN A 143 5.79 12.74 -7.62
C ASN A 143 6.29 11.85 -8.76
N LEU A 144 6.27 10.54 -8.53
CA LEU A 144 6.77 9.56 -9.46
C LEU A 144 5.68 9.25 -10.48
N LYS A 145 5.88 9.69 -11.72
CA LYS A 145 4.98 9.40 -12.84
C LYS A 145 5.67 8.53 -13.88
N LEU A 146 4.92 7.58 -14.45
CA LEU A 146 5.41 6.78 -15.56
C LEU A 146 5.60 7.64 -16.82
N ALA A 147 6.69 7.41 -17.54
CA ALA A 147 6.86 7.92 -18.88
C ALA A 147 6.03 7.07 -19.86
N GLY A 148 4.98 7.64 -20.45
CA GLY A 148 4.19 7.03 -21.52
C GLY A 148 2.89 6.32 -21.09
N MET A 149 2.07 5.98 -22.08
CA MET A 149 0.76 5.32 -21.93
C MET A 149 0.91 3.83 -21.59
N ALA A 150 1.10 3.49 -20.33
CA ALA A 150 1.04 2.09 -19.87
C ALA A 150 -0.35 1.77 -19.31
N PHE A 151 -1.35 1.58 -20.18
CA PHE A 151 -2.72 1.18 -19.83
C PHE A 151 -2.86 -0.29 -19.38
N VAL A 152 -1.78 -0.94 -18.96
CA VAL A 152 -1.83 -2.34 -18.58
C VAL A 152 -2.16 -2.41 -17.10
N LEU A 153 -3.32 -2.98 -16.78
CA LEU A 153 -3.64 -3.37 -15.41
C LEU A 153 -2.52 -4.29 -14.92
N GLN A 154 -1.78 -3.84 -13.92
CA GLN A 154 -0.70 -4.58 -13.30
C GLN A 154 -0.85 -4.50 -11.79
N GLY A 155 -0.58 -5.63 -11.15
CA GLY A 155 -0.60 -5.77 -9.70
C GLY A 155 -1.32 -7.03 -9.26
N THR A 156 -1.17 -7.32 -7.97
CA THR A 156 -1.84 -8.43 -7.31
C THR A 156 -3.27 -7.99 -6.96
N LEU A 157 -4.26 -8.55 -7.66
CA LEU A 157 -5.65 -8.08 -7.73
C LEU A 157 -6.24 -7.55 -6.40
N PRO A 158 -6.16 -8.27 -5.26
CA PRO A 158 -6.73 -7.81 -3.98
C PRO A 158 -6.17 -6.48 -3.48
N PHE A 159 -4.95 -6.12 -3.88
CA PHE A 159 -4.22 -4.95 -3.39
C PHE A 159 -4.15 -3.82 -4.41
N ILE A 160 -4.66 -4.00 -5.62
CA ILE A 160 -4.67 -2.95 -6.63
C ILE A 160 -5.56 -1.78 -6.15
N SER A 161 -5.09 -0.55 -6.39
CA SER A 161 -5.83 0.68 -6.08
C SER A 161 -7.12 0.80 -6.90
N GLN A 162 -8.11 1.54 -6.38
CA GLN A 162 -9.39 1.71 -7.08
C GLN A 162 -9.26 2.39 -8.45
N GLU A 163 -8.36 3.38 -8.60
CA GLU A 163 -8.16 4.05 -9.89
C GLU A 163 -7.51 3.12 -10.92
N VAL A 164 -6.59 2.26 -10.49
CA VAL A 164 -5.92 1.30 -11.37
C VAL A 164 -6.90 0.21 -11.82
N LEU A 165 -7.73 -0.33 -10.91
CA LEU A 165 -8.78 -1.29 -11.24
C LEU A 165 -9.78 -0.73 -12.26
N GLN A 166 -10.13 0.56 -12.15
CA GLN A 166 -11.11 1.20 -13.02
C GLN A 166 -10.49 1.91 -14.22
N GLN A 167 -9.16 1.91 -14.33
CA GLN A 167 -8.39 2.67 -15.32
C GLN A 167 -8.86 4.12 -15.45
N SER A 168 -9.26 4.73 -14.33
CA SER A 168 -9.86 6.06 -14.31
C SER A 168 -9.51 6.83 -13.04
N THR A 169 -9.24 8.12 -13.20
CA THR A 169 -8.99 9.01 -12.06
C THR A 169 -10.30 9.33 -11.34
N LEU A 170 -10.28 9.38 -10.02
CA LEU A 170 -11.38 9.84 -9.21
C LEU A 170 -11.57 11.35 -9.40
N LYS A 171 -12.73 11.75 -9.92
CA LYS A 171 -13.07 13.18 -10.09
C LYS A 171 -14.31 13.46 -9.25
N ILE A 172 -14.13 13.93 -8.01
CA ILE A 172 -15.27 14.21 -7.13
C ILE A 172 -15.75 15.65 -7.25
N TYR A 173 -14.88 16.64 -7.04
CA TYR A 173 -15.33 18.04 -6.91
C TYR A 173 -14.77 19.00 -7.96
N PHE A 174 -13.56 18.76 -8.48
CA PHE A 174 -12.91 19.72 -9.37
C PHE A 174 -12.42 19.03 -10.62
N LYS A 175 -12.73 19.61 -11.79
CA LYS A 175 -12.01 19.28 -13.02
C LYS A 175 -10.58 19.75 -12.80
N ALA A 176 -9.69 18.84 -12.40
CA ALA A 176 -8.26 19.08 -12.49
C ALA A 176 -7.98 19.66 -13.89
N PRO A 177 -7.12 20.69 -14.00
CA PRO A 177 -6.83 21.34 -15.26
C PRO A 177 -6.23 20.33 -16.24
N GLY A 178 -7.05 19.84 -17.17
CA GLY A 178 -6.64 18.92 -18.24
C GLY A 178 -7.36 17.59 -18.21
N LYS A 179 -7.47 16.99 -19.40
CA LYS A 179 -7.84 15.59 -19.57
C LYS A 179 -6.66 14.76 -19.10
N HIS A 180 -6.54 14.52 -17.79
CA HIS A 180 -5.55 13.58 -17.29
C HIS A 180 -5.97 12.19 -17.76
N ASP A 181 -5.30 11.69 -18.79
CA ASP A 181 -5.29 10.27 -19.08
C ASP A 181 -4.78 9.56 -17.81
N PHE A 182 -5.50 8.52 -17.38
CA PHE A 182 -5.13 7.75 -16.21
C PHE A 182 -3.70 7.21 -16.36
N SER A 183 -2.88 7.38 -15.33
CA SER A 183 -1.50 6.89 -15.29
C SER A 183 -1.16 6.41 -13.89
N HIS A 184 -0.64 5.17 -13.81
CA HIS A 184 -0.16 4.61 -12.55
C HIS A 184 1.01 5.46 -12.03
N ASN A 185 0.90 5.93 -10.80
CA ASN A 185 1.90 6.73 -10.12
C ASN A 185 2.08 6.26 -8.68
N SER A 186 2.95 6.93 -7.91
CA SER A 186 3.25 6.51 -6.54
C SER A 186 2.07 6.45 -5.57
N ILE A 187 1.01 7.23 -5.80
CA ILE A 187 -0.19 7.18 -4.93
C ILE A 187 -0.84 5.80 -4.96
N HIS A 188 -0.82 5.14 -6.11
CA HIS A 188 -1.45 3.85 -6.32
C HIS A 188 -0.68 2.75 -5.59
N ASP A 189 0.66 2.81 -5.62
CA ASP A 189 1.48 1.91 -4.80
C ASP A 189 1.22 2.15 -3.31
N MET A 190 1.11 3.41 -2.87
CA MET A 190 0.83 3.73 -1.46
C MET A 190 -0.56 3.27 -1.01
N GLU A 191 -1.56 3.32 -1.89
CA GLU A 191 -2.86 2.70 -1.63
C GLU A 191 -2.74 1.17 -1.56
N SER A 192 -1.95 0.54 -2.43
CA SER A 192 -1.71 -0.91 -2.36
C SER A 192 -1.04 -1.33 -1.05
N PHE A 193 -0.08 -0.55 -0.54
CA PHE A 193 0.48 -0.77 0.79
C PHE A 193 -0.60 -0.71 1.89
N LEU A 194 -1.49 0.28 1.85
CA LEU A 194 -2.60 0.37 2.79
C LEU A 194 -3.51 -0.87 2.70
N TRP A 195 -3.84 -1.35 1.49
CA TRP A 195 -4.65 -2.54 1.31
C TRP A 195 -3.99 -3.81 1.86
N VAL A 196 -2.67 -3.96 1.71
CA VAL A 196 -1.93 -5.07 2.33
C VAL A 196 -2.01 -4.98 3.87
N LEU A 197 -1.83 -3.79 4.45
CA LEU A 197 -1.94 -3.58 5.89
C LEU A 197 -3.35 -3.92 6.40
N ILE A 198 -4.39 -3.42 5.72
CA ILE A 198 -5.79 -3.71 6.05
C ILE A 198 -6.06 -5.22 5.99
N TYR A 199 -5.61 -5.89 4.92
CA TYR A 199 -5.81 -7.34 4.80
C TYR A 199 -5.16 -8.09 5.96
N ILE A 200 -3.94 -7.72 6.36
CA ILE A 200 -3.26 -8.32 7.52
C ILE A 200 -4.10 -8.11 8.79
N CYS A 201 -4.56 -6.88 9.03
CA CYS A 201 -5.34 -6.53 10.22
C CYS A 201 -6.72 -7.24 10.28
N LEU A 202 -7.30 -7.54 9.13
CA LEU A 202 -8.57 -8.26 9.01
C LEU A 202 -8.40 -9.78 9.07
N SER A 203 -7.35 -10.33 8.47
CA SER A 203 -7.23 -11.77 8.23
C SER A 203 -6.44 -12.53 9.28
N ARG A 204 -5.56 -11.87 10.05
CA ARG A 204 -4.66 -12.54 11.00
C ARG A 204 -5.18 -12.48 12.42
N SER A 205 -4.95 -13.54 13.19
CA SER A 205 -5.37 -13.64 14.60
C SER A 205 -4.33 -13.07 15.57
N SER A 206 -3.04 -13.10 15.21
CA SER A 206 -1.95 -12.64 16.07
C SER A 206 -0.69 -12.39 15.26
N PRO A 207 0.27 -11.63 15.81
CA PRO A 207 1.64 -11.63 15.33
C PRO A 207 2.28 -13.03 15.41
N GLY A 208 3.28 -13.28 14.57
CA GLY A 208 4.21 -14.41 14.64
C GLY A 208 3.88 -15.53 13.66
N ILE A 209 2.70 -16.14 13.73
CA ILE A 209 2.53 -17.46 13.08
C ILE A 209 1.88 -17.36 11.68
N GLY A 210 1.47 -16.16 11.25
CA GLY A 210 0.70 -16.00 10.01
C GLY A 210 -0.61 -16.79 10.05
N ILE A 211 -1.16 -17.04 11.24
CA ILE A 211 -2.40 -17.78 11.43
C ILE A 211 -3.57 -16.92 10.95
N LEU A 212 -4.43 -17.51 10.12
CA LEU A 212 -5.69 -16.90 9.74
C LEU A 212 -6.65 -16.94 10.93
N ARG A 213 -7.48 -15.91 11.03
CA ARG A 213 -8.60 -15.86 11.97
C ARG A 213 -9.52 -17.08 11.80
N GLU A 214 -9.99 -17.62 12.92
CA GLU A 214 -10.89 -18.78 12.95
C GLU A 214 -12.16 -18.53 12.15
N GLU A 215 -12.66 -17.29 12.14
CA GLU A 215 -13.85 -16.87 11.40
C GLU A 215 -13.68 -16.97 9.87
N LEU A 216 -12.43 -17.07 9.41
CA LEU A 216 -12.07 -17.22 7.99
C LEU A 216 -11.61 -18.65 7.65
N ASN A 217 -11.57 -19.56 8.62
CA ASN A 217 -11.14 -20.94 8.40
C ASN A 217 -12.32 -21.82 7.99
N PRO A 218 -12.36 -22.36 6.75
CA PRO A 218 -13.49 -23.17 6.26
C PRO A 218 -13.87 -24.37 7.13
N SER A 219 -12.91 -24.92 7.87
CA SER A 219 -13.10 -26.09 8.74
C SER A 219 -13.60 -25.73 10.14
N HIS A 220 -13.71 -24.45 10.47
CA HIS A 220 -14.09 -23.99 11.80
C HIS A 220 -15.60 -23.72 11.88
N GLU A 221 -16.25 -24.07 13.00
CA GLU A 221 -17.70 -23.90 13.18
C GLU A 221 -18.17 -22.44 12.94
N LYS A 222 -17.33 -21.47 13.32
CA LYS A 222 -17.56 -20.04 13.12
C LYS A 222 -17.57 -19.58 11.64
N TYR A 223 -17.11 -20.41 10.69
CA TYR A 223 -17.12 -20.09 9.25
C TYR A 223 -18.50 -20.20 8.62
N ALA A 224 -19.33 -21.13 9.10
CA ALA A 224 -20.65 -21.41 8.54
C ALA A 224 -21.62 -20.20 8.65
N SER A 225 -21.44 -19.37 9.68
CA SER A 225 -22.03 -18.04 9.72
C SER A 225 -21.11 -17.07 8.99
N ARG A 226 -21.31 -16.85 7.67
CA ARG A 226 -20.61 -15.79 6.91
C ARG A 226 -20.89 -14.41 7.56
N GLY A 227 -20.12 -14.09 8.58
CA GLY A 227 -20.25 -12.89 9.39
C GLY A 227 -19.83 -11.65 8.62
N GLU A 228 -19.88 -10.50 9.31
CA GLU A 228 -19.49 -9.22 8.73
C GLU A 228 -18.04 -9.22 8.20
N LEU A 229 -17.13 -9.94 8.88
CA LEU A 229 -15.74 -10.10 8.46
C LEU A 229 -15.59 -10.84 7.12
N ALA A 230 -16.22 -12.00 6.98
CA ALA A 230 -16.14 -12.78 5.73
C ALA A 230 -16.72 -12.00 4.55
N LYS A 231 -17.82 -11.26 4.77
CA LYS A 231 -18.40 -10.36 3.77
C LYS A 231 -17.46 -9.23 3.39
N ALA A 232 -16.74 -8.65 4.34
CA ALA A 232 -15.74 -7.61 4.07
C ALA A 232 -14.53 -8.16 3.30
N ILE A 233 -14.02 -9.33 3.68
CA ILE A 233 -12.93 -10.00 2.95
C ILE A 233 -13.35 -10.29 1.51
N PHE A 234 -14.51 -10.90 1.31
CA PHE A 234 -15.05 -11.15 -0.02
C PHE A 234 -15.14 -9.86 -0.83
N LYS A 235 -15.84 -8.85 -0.30
CA LYS A 235 -16.11 -7.58 -0.99
C LYS A 235 -14.86 -6.80 -1.38
N TYR A 236 -13.83 -6.77 -0.52
CA TYR A 236 -12.67 -5.89 -0.69
C TYR A 236 -11.37 -6.60 -1.10
N PHE A 237 -11.37 -7.94 -1.21
CA PHE A 237 -10.17 -8.71 -1.54
C PHE A 237 -10.40 -9.90 -2.48
N GLU A 238 -11.58 -10.53 -2.48
CA GLU A 238 -11.82 -11.77 -3.26
C GLU A 238 -12.84 -11.59 -4.39
N ALA A 239 -13.52 -10.44 -4.44
CA ALA A 239 -14.45 -10.10 -5.51
C ALA A 239 -13.74 -9.99 -6.87
N GLU A 240 -14.52 -10.14 -7.93
CA GLU A 240 -14.05 -9.96 -9.31
C GLU A 240 -13.54 -8.53 -9.54
N GLU A 241 -12.63 -8.36 -10.49
CA GLU A 241 -11.90 -7.10 -10.73
C GLU A 241 -12.79 -5.85 -10.76
N LEU A 242 -13.89 -5.91 -11.52
CA LEU A 242 -14.84 -4.80 -11.64
C LEU A 242 -15.54 -4.50 -10.31
N GLU A 243 -16.02 -5.54 -9.63
CA GLU A 243 -16.74 -5.42 -8.36
C GLU A 243 -15.82 -4.89 -7.26
N LEU A 244 -14.58 -5.37 -7.24
CA LEU A 244 -13.51 -4.93 -6.34
C LEU A 244 -13.21 -3.45 -6.55
N GLY A 245 -13.05 -3.03 -7.82
CA GLY A 245 -12.83 -1.63 -8.17
C GLY A 245 -13.97 -0.74 -7.68
N LEU A 246 -15.22 -1.13 -7.93
CA LEU A 246 -16.40 -0.39 -7.50
C LEU A 246 -16.51 -0.33 -5.97
N ALA A 247 -16.30 -1.45 -5.28
CA ALA A 247 -16.37 -1.54 -3.83
C ALA A 247 -15.35 -0.60 -3.16
N LYS A 248 -14.10 -0.59 -3.63
CA LYS A 248 -13.05 0.28 -3.10
C LYS A 248 -13.33 1.76 -3.41
N ARG A 249 -13.81 2.09 -4.61
CA ARG A 249 -14.19 3.46 -4.97
C ARG A 249 -15.34 4.00 -4.12
N GLN A 250 -16.32 3.16 -3.80
CA GLN A 250 -17.43 3.55 -2.93
C GLN A 250 -16.97 4.03 -1.56
N LEU A 251 -15.84 3.52 -1.03
CA LEU A 251 -15.27 4.01 0.22
C LEU A 251 -14.88 5.50 0.13
N PHE A 252 -14.47 5.98 -1.06
CA PHE A 252 -14.11 7.38 -1.29
C PHE A 252 -15.30 8.27 -1.66
N THR A 253 -16.29 7.75 -2.39
CA THR A 253 -17.32 8.58 -3.04
C THR A 253 -18.67 8.63 -2.32
N ASN A 254 -18.88 7.80 -1.31
CA ASN A 254 -20.16 7.78 -0.60
C ASN A 254 -20.36 9.08 0.20
N THR A 255 -21.61 9.40 0.54
CA THR A 255 -22.01 10.62 1.26
C THR A 255 -21.31 10.76 2.61
N ASN A 256 -21.00 9.64 3.28
CA ASN A 256 -20.25 9.63 4.52
C ASN A 256 -19.11 8.59 4.48
N PRO A 257 -17.99 8.93 3.80
CA PRO A 257 -16.91 7.98 3.53
C PRO A 257 -16.15 7.59 4.80
N ASP A 258 -16.11 8.45 5.82
CA ASP A 258 -15.49 8.14 7.12
C ASP A 258 -16.25 7.05 7.86
N ASP A 259 -17.56 7.21 8.03
CA ASP A 259 -18.38 6.26 8.78
C ASP A 259 -18.42 4.89 8.08
N ILE A 260 -18.45 4.89 6.74
CA ILE A 260 -18.42 3.65 5.98
C ILE A 260 -17.07 2.96 6.11
N PHE A 261 -15.96 3.68 6.02
CA PHE A 261 -14.63 3.09 6.21
C PHE A 261 -14.48 2.53 7.64
N GLU A 262 -14.97 3.27 8.64
CA GLU A 262 -14.94 2.83 10.03
C GLU A 262 -15.76 1.56 10.25
N THR A 263 -17.01 1.54 9.77
CA THR A 263 -17.94 0.41 10.00
C THR A 263 -17.64 -0.82 9.15
N ALA A 264 -17.16 -0.63 7.92
CA ALA A 264 -16.90 -1.71 6.97
C ALA A 264 -15.48 -2.29 7.06
N ILE A 265 -14.52 -1.55 7.62
CA ILE A 265 -13.11 -1.97 7.70
C ILE A 265 -12.60 -1.92 9.14
N ILE A 266 -12.51 -0.72 9.73
CA ILE A 266 -11.77 -0.53 10.99
C ILE A 266 -12.40 -1.31 12.16
N ARG A 267 -13.74 -1.33 12.26
CA ARG A 267 -14.46 -2.07 13.30
C ARG A 267 -14.15 -3.58 13.30
N LEU A 268 -13.76 -4.13 12.15
CA LEU A 268 -13.55 -5.55 11.95
C LEU A 268 -12.10 -6.00 12.25
N PHE A 269 -11.20 -5.07 12.58
CA PHE A 269 -9.82 -5.39 12.94
C PHE A 269 -9.79 -6.34 14.15
N HIS A 270 -8.87 -7.31 14.10
CA HIS A 270 -8.64 -8.16 15.26
C HIS A 270 -8.08 -7.30 16.43
N PRO A 271 -8.45 -7.57 17.70
CA PRO A 271 -8.01 -6.77 18.86
C PRO A 271 -6.50 -6.56 18.97
N CYS A 272 -5.68 -7.52 18.52
CA CYS A 272 -4.23 -7.37 18.52
C CYS A 272 -3.72 -6.23 17.59
N PHE A 273 -4.52 -5.75 16.64
CA PHE A 273 -4.21 -4.63 15.76
C PHE A 273 -4.88 -3.32 16.17
N GLU A 274 -5.53 -3.26 17.35
CA GLU A 274 -6.13 -2.03 17.88
C GLU A 274 -5.14 -0.84 17.84
N PRO A 275 -3.85 -1.00 18.23
CA PRO A 275 -2.88 0.09 18.18
C PRO A 275 -2.61 0.66 16.78
N LEU A 276 -2.91 -0.09 15.71
CA LEU A 276 -2.70 0.36 14.33
C LEU A 276 -3.90 1.08 13.72
N LYS A 277 -5.08 1.08 14.37
CA LYS A 277 -6.25 1.79 13.83
C LYS A 277 -6.00 3.29 13.60
N PRO A 278 -5.33 4.04 14.49
CA PRO A 278 -5.00 5.44 14.22
C PRO A 278 -4.17 5.64 12.95
N LEU A 279 -3.16 4.79 12.71
CA LEU A 279 -2.35 4.79 11.49
C LEU A 279 -3.22 4.59 10.25
N VAL A 280 -4.06 3.55 10.23
CA VAL A 280 -4.90 3.21 9.07
C VAL A 280 -5.90 4.34 8.78
N ARG A 281 -6.52 4.93 9.80
CA ARG A 281 -7.43 6.07 9.63
C ARG A 281 -6.73 7.30 9.03
N GLN A 282 -5.55 7.65 9.55
CA GLN A 282 -4.79 8.80 9.07
C GLN A 282 -4.22 8.59 7.66
N TRP A 283 -3.79 7.36 7.35
CA TRP A 283 -3.33 7.00 6.00
C TRP A 283 -4.50 7.05 5.02
N TRP A 284 -5.66 6.48 5.37
CA TRP A 284 -6.88 6.59 4.59
C TRP A 284 -7.29 8.06 4.33
N ALA A 285 -7.28 8.90 5.37
CA ALA A 285 -7.57 10.32 5.23
C ALA A 285 -6.59 11.02 4.28
N THR A 286 -5.30 10.66 4.34
CA THR A 286 -4.27 11.17 3.43
C THR A 286 -4.59 10.79 1.97
N LEU A 287 -4.98 9.54 1.71
CA LEU A 287 -5.39 9.11 0.36
C LEU A 287 -6.67 9.83 -0.11
N LYS A 288 -7.64 10.04 0.77
CA LYS A 288 -8.84 10.83 0.44
C LYS A 288 -8.47 12.24 0.02
N LEU A 289 -7.67 12.95 0.81
CA LEU A 289 -7.21 14.29 0.47
C LEU A 289 -6.51 14.32 -0.89
N ALA A 290 -5.65 13.32 -1.13
CA ALA A 290 -4.93 13.17 -2.38
C ALA A 290 -5.84 12.92 -3.59
N TYR A 291 -6.79 11.98 -3.53
CA TYR A 291 -7.68 11.69 -4.67
C TYR A 291 -8.78 12.74 -4.87
N VAL A 292 -9.29 13.32 -3.79
CA VAL A 292 -10.42 14.27 -3.87
C VAL A 292 -9.96 15.62 -4.38
N TYR A 293 -8.83 16.10 -3.89
CA TYR A 293 -8.35 17.46 -4.17
C TYR A 293 -7.15 17.49 -5.12
N HIS A 294 -6.50 16.35 -5.36
CA HIS A 294 -5.17 16.32 -5.97
C HIS A 294 -4.23 17.31 -5.25
N GLY A 295 -4.36 17.36 -3.93
CA GLY A 295 -3.71 18.31 -3.03
C GLY A 295 -2.23 18.02 -2.81
N ASN A 296 -1.64 18.64 -1.79
CA ASN A 296 -0.27 18.37 -1.36
C ASN A 296 -0.02 16.86 -1.13
N GLU A 297 -0.99 16.15 -0.56
CA GLU A 297 -0.91 14.71 -0.30
C GLU A 297 -0.75 13.89 -1.59
N TYR A 298 -1.28 14.36 -2.73
CA TYR A 298 -1.14 13.66 -4.02
C TYR A 298 0.30 13.72 -4.55
N TYR A 299 0.96 14.86 -4.38
CA TYR A 299 2.33 15.06 -4.86
C TYR A 299 3.39 14.57 -3.87
N HIS A 300 3.08 14.58 -2.58
CA HIS A 300 4.01 14.25 -1.50
C HIS A 300 3.56 13.02 -0.69
N ILE A 301 2.85 12.07 -1.32
CA ILE A 301 2.21 10.94 -0.63
C ILE A 301 3.18 10.15 0.25
N HIS A 302 4.41 9.89 -0.24
CA HIS A 302 5.43 9.17 0.54
C HIS A 302 5.79 9.90 1.82
N ALA A 303 5.97 11.22 1.75
CA ALA A 303 6.36 12.04 2.89
C ALA A 303 5.27 12.03 3.99
N HIS A 304 4.01 12.11 3.57
CA HIS A 304 2.88 11.99 4.49
C HIS A 304 2.82 10.60 5.12
N VAL A 305 2.93 9.54 4.33
CA VAL A 305 2.89 8.16 4.83
C VAL A 305 4.07 7.85 5.75
N PHE A 306 5.29 8.30 5.43
CA PHE A 306 6.46 8.08 6.28
C PHE A 306 6.31 8.75 7.64
N ARG A 307 5.88 10.02 7.71
CA ARG A 307 5.62 10.66 9.01
C ARG A 307 4.57 9.93 9.83
N LEU A 308 3.52 9.39 9.18
CA LEU A 308 2.51 8.59 9.88
C LEU A 308 3.12 7.30 10.45
N LEU A 309 3.97 6.62 9.68
CA LEU A 309 4.66 5.42 10.11
C LEU A 309 5.66 5.72 11.23
N GLU A 310 6.46 6.78 11.13
CA GLU A 310 7.41 7.24 12.17
C GLU A 310 6.69 7.59 13.48
N ALA A 311 5.60 8.36 13.41
CA ALA A 311 4.79 8.67 14.59
C ALA A 311 4.25 7.40 15.25
N THR A 312 3.74 6.46 14.43
CA THR A 312 3.23 5.17 14.92
C THR A 312 4.34 4.32 15.53
N LEU A 313 5.54 4.29 14.94
CA LEU A 313 6.71 3.60 15.49
C LEU A 313 7.09 4.17 16.86
N SER A 314 7.16 5.50 16.97
CA SER A 314 7.42 6.19 18.24
C SER A 314 6.40 5.83 19.31
N ASP A 315 5.11 5.74 18.96
CA ASP A 315 4.06 5.42 19.92
C ASP A 315 4.06 3.93 20.31
N LEU A 316 4.30 3.02 19.36
CA LEU A 316 4.45 1.60 19.65
C LEU A 316 5.67 1.31 20.54
N GLN A 317 6.78 2.04 20.36
CA GLN A 317 7.98 1.90 21.19
C GLN A 317 7.75 2.34 22.64
N LYS A 318 6.88 3.34 22.88
CA LYS A 318 6.51 3.77 24.25
C LYS A 318 5.63 2.74 24.95
N CYS A 319 4.87 1.95 24.19
CA CYS A 319 4.06 0.86 24.71
C CYS A 319 4.93 -0.38 24.96
N THR A 320 5.74 -0.35 26.03
CA THR A 320 6.60 -1.47 26.47
C THR A 320 5.83 -2.73 26.89
N ASP A 321 4.49 -2.67 26.96
CA ASP A 321 3.62 -3.71 27.50
C ASP A 321 2.74 -4.39 26.43
N LEU A 322 3.13 -4.29 25.15
CA LEU A 322 2.57 -5.13 24.10
C LEU A 322 3.13 -6.55 24.32
N GLY A 323 2.50 -7.27 25.24
CA GLY A 323 2.94 -8.57 25.76
C GLY A 323 3.52 -9.45 24.66
N GLN A 324 4.76 -9.92 24.87
CA GLN A 324 5.39 -10.89 24.00
C GLN A 324 4.59 -12.20 24.07
N GLU A 325 3.63 -12.32 23.18
CA GLU A 325 2.81 -13.52 23.07
C GLU A 325 3.70 -14.72 22.71
N ALA A 326 3.31 -15.91 23.18
CA ALA A 326 3.99 -17.15 22.84
C ALA A 326 4.16 -17.36 21.31
N ALA A 327 3.27 -16.76 20.52
CA ALA A 327 3.31 -16.75 19.06
C ALA A 327 4.53 -16.00 18.49
N THR A 328 4.85 -14.82 19.03
CA THR A 328 6.05 -14.03 18.70
C THR A 328 7.31 -14.85 18.97
N THR A 329 7.41 -15.45 20.16
CA THR A 329 8.57 -16.29 20.54
C THR A 329 8.72 -17.50 19.63
N ARG A 330 7.60 -18.16 19.29
CA ARG A 330 7.58 -19.31 18.38
C ARG A 330 8.08 -18.94 16.99
N GLU A 331 7.66 -17.80 16.45
CA GLU A 331 8.11 -17.35 15.14
C GLU A 331 9.59 -16.96 15.12
N LEU A 332 10.06 -16.24 16.14
CA LEU A 332 11.48 -15.93 16.28
C LEU A 332 12.33 -17.21 16.31
N LYS A 333 11.88 -18.23 17.04
CA LYS A 333 12.53 -19.54 17.07
C LYS A 333 12.52 -20.21 15.70
N ARG A 334 11.38 -20.21 15.00
CA ARG A 334 11.25 -20.76 13.64
C ARG A 334 12.22 -20.09 12.66
N ARG A 335 12.30 -18.75 12.67
CA ARG A 335 13.22 -17.99 11.81
C ARG A 335 14.68 -18.32 12.12
N LYS A 336 15.06 -18.34 13.40
CA LYS A 336 16.41 -18.74 13.82
C LYS A 336 16.79 -20.12 13.28
N SER A 337 15.94 -21.12 13.50
CA SER A 337 16.18 -22.48 13.01
C SER A 337 16.22 -22.56 11.47
N HIS A 338 15.40 -21.78 10.77
CA HIS A 338 15.44 -21.73 9.30
C HIS A 338 16.75 -21.12 8.79
N THR A 339 17.23 -20.03 9.40
CA THR A 339 18.51 -19.40 9.05
C THR A 339 19.69 -20.33 9.33
N GLU A 340 19.69 -21.02 10.48
CA GLU A 340 20.71 -22.01 10.83
C GLU A 340 20.74 -23.15 9.80
N CYS A 341 19.59 -23.67 9.39
CA CYS A 341 19.49 -24.71 8.35
C CYS A 341 20.09 -24.24 7.01
N LEU A 342 19.76 -23.02 6.57
CA LEU A 342 20.30 -22.46 5.33
C LEU A 342 21.82 -22.25 5.38
N GLN A 343 22.36 -21.84 6.54
CA GLN A 343 23.79 -21.70 6.74
C GLN A 343 24.50 -23.05 6.67
N VAL A 344 23.95 -24.08 7.31
CA VAL A 344 24.49 -25.45 7.26
C VAL A 344 24.51 -25.98 5.81
N THR A 345 23.44 -25.78 5.04
CA THR A 345 23.41 -26.17 3.62
C THR A 345 24.41 -25.39 2.77
N ALA A 346 24.68 -24.12 3.08
CA ALA A 346 25.69 -23.33 2.36
C ALA A 346 27.12 -23.75 2.70
N THR A 347 27.37 -24.30 3.89
CA THR A 347 28.70 -24.78 4.31
C THR A 347 29.02 -26.22 3.88
N LEU A 348 28.00 -27.02 3.53
CA LEU A 348 28.18 -28.44 3.18
C LEU A 348 28.42 -28.70 1.69
N ASP A 349 28.37 -27.68 0.83
CA ASP A 349 28.73 -27.83 -0.59
C ASP A 349 29.65 -26.71 -1.10
N PRO A 350 30.97 -26.82 -0.87
CA PRO A 350 31.96 -25.94 -1.49
C PRO A 350 32.38 -26.40 -2.90
N THR A 351 31.77 -27.45 -3.48
CA THR A 351 32.30 -28.14 -4.67
C THR A 351 31.60 -27.82 -6.01
N MET A 352 30.69 -26.85 -6.05
CA MET A 352 29.96 -26.49 -7.27
C MET A 352 30.50 -25.23 -8.00
N ASP A 353 31.80 -24.94 -7.91
CA ASP A 353 32.44 -23.81 -8.63
C ASP A 353 33.08 -24.16 -9.98
N THR A 354 32.86 -25.35 -10.53
CA THR A 354 33.24 -25.67 -11.92
C THR A 354 32.22 -26.58 -12.61
N ILE A 355 31.07 -26.02 -12.99
CA ILE A 355 30.29 -26.57 -14.10
C ILE A 355 29.99 -25.44 -15.09
N THR A 356 30.72 -25.47 -16.19
CA THR A 356 30.47 -24.76 -17.44
C THR A 356 28.97 -24.80 -17.79
N PRO A 357 28.34 -23.69 -18.22
CA PRO A 357 26.92 -23.70 -18.55
C PRO A 357 26.64 -24.75 -19.65
N PRO A 358 25.68 -25.67 -19.47
CA PRO A 358 25.31 -26.58 -20.53
C PRO A 358 24.66 -25.76 -21.66
N MET A 359 25.25 -25.90 -22.85
CA MET A 359 24.65 -25.45 -24.10
C MET A 359 23.18 -25.85 -24.18
N PHE A 360 22.37 -24.93 -24.70
CA PHE A 360 21.03 -25.16 -25.19
C PHE A 360 20.94 -26.46 -26.00
N LEU A 361 20.32 -27.49 -25.41
CA LEU A 361 19.74 -28.60 -26.15
C LEU A 361 18.25 -28.32 -26.32
N VAL A 362 17.91 -27.97 -27.56
CA VAL A 362 16.55 -27.97 -28.09
C VAL A 362 15.95 -29.36 -27.87
N ALA A 363 14.80 -29.42 -27.21
CA ALA A 363 14.00 -30.63 -27.08
C ALA A 363 12.58 -30.40 -27.65
N PRO A 364 11.93 -31.46 -28.16
CA PRO A 364 11.01 -31.39 -29.29
C PRO A 364 9.58 -31.00 -28.88
N GLN A 365 8.85 -30.46 -29.87
CA GLN A 365 7.41 -30.29 -29.80
C GLN A 365 6.72 -31.66 -29.81
N THR A 366 6.04 -32.00 -28.72
CA THR A 366 4.96 -32.99 -28.73
C THR A 366 3.83 -32.49 -27.85
N THR A 367 2.76 -32.07 -28.51
CA THR A 367 1.40 -31.91 -27.96
C THR A 367 0.87 -33.23 -27.40
N PRO A 368 0.11 -33.19 -26.31
CA PRO A 368 -0.98 -34.14 -26.11
C PRO A 368 -2.34 -33.43 -26.14
N GLU A 369 -3.30 -34.19 -26.66
CA GLU A 369 -4.66 -33.80 -27.00
C GLU A 369 -5.55 -33.43 -25.81
N TYR A 370 -6.55 -32.65 -26.17
CA TYR A 370 -7.57 -32.00 -25.36
C TYR A 370 -8.65 -33.01 -24.95
N HIS A 371 -8.83 -33.25 -23.65
CA HIS A 371 -10.08 -33.80 -23.12
C HIS A 371 -10.70 -32.84 -22.11
N GLN A 372 -11.96 -32.52 -22.39
CA GLN A 372 -12.84 -31.66 -21.61
C GLN A 372 -13.31 -32.34 -20.32
N SER A 373 -13.55 -31.47 -19.33
CA SER A 373 -14.61 -31.52 -18.30
C SER A 373 -14.30 -32.06 -16.89
N ILE A 374 -14.80 -31.26 -15.93
CA ILE A 374 -15.32 -31.56 -14.58
C ILE A 374 -14.54 -30.99 -13.36
N SER A 375 -15.25 -30.07 -12.69
CA SER A 375 -15.36 -29.84 -11.24
C SER A 375 -14.24 -29.18 -10.43
N SER A 376 -14.56 -27.94 -10.03
CA SER A 376 -14.40 -27.34 -8.70
C SER A 376 -13.73 -28.17 -7.60
N SER A 377 -12.62 -27.64 -7.06
CA SER A 377 -12.31 -27.72 -5.63
C SER A 377 -11.45 -26.50 -5.23
N ASP A 378 -11.96 -25.77 -4.24
CA ASP A 378 -11.40 -24.54 -3.68
C ASP A 378 -10.10 -24.82 -2.91
N SER A 379 -9.06 -24.03 -3.19
CA SER A 379 -7.87 -23.93 -2.35
C SER A 379 -7.65 -22.46 -1.98
N ILE A 380 -8.01 -22.11 -0.74
CA ILE A 380 -7.73 -20.79 -0.14
C ILE A 380 -6.28 -20.80 0.35
N ILE A 381 -5.37 -20.73 -0.62
CA ILE A 381 -3.98 -20.30 -0.41
C ILE A 381 -3.99 -18.80 -0.73
N PRO A 382 -3.37 -17.93 0.08
CA PRO A 382 -3.25 -16.52 -0.30
C PRO A 382 -2.66 -16.45 -1.73
N PRO A 383 -3.22 -15.65 -2.64
CA PRO A 383 -2.78 -15.64 -4.02
C PRO A 383 -1.30 -15.27 -4.07
N ASP A 384 -0.46 -16.24 -4.40
CA ASP A 384 0.93 -15.98 -4.75
C ASP A 384 0.97 -15.25 -6.10
N SER A 385 1.93 -14.34 -6.29
CA SER A 385 2.07 -13.55 -7.51
C SER A 385 2.10 -14.46 -8.75
N PRO A 386 1.33 -14.15 -9.81
CA PRO A 386 1.22 -15.03 -10.97
C PRO A 386 2.55 -15.11 -11.72
N THR A 387 3.11 -16.31 -11.87
CA THR A 387 4.27 -16.54 -12.74
C THR A 387 3.85 -16.45 -14.22
N ARG A 388 4.68 -15.74 -15.00
CA ARG A 388 4.56 -15.40 -16.43
C ARG A 388 3.93 -16.49 -17.31
N ARG A 389 2.75 -16.22 -17.91
CA ARG A 389 2.29 -16.93 -19.12
C ARG A 389 2.99 -16.35 -20.36
N PRO A 390 3.51 -17.18 -21.30
CA PRO A 390 4.10 -16.67 -22.54
C PRO A 390 3.02 -16.02 -23.43
N ALA A 391 3.34 -14.83 -23.96
CA ALA A 391 2.45 -14.07 -24.81
C ALA A 391 2.19 -14.81 -26.15
N MET A 392 0.92 -15.09 -26.44
CA MET A 392 0.49 -15.55 -27.76
C MET A 392 0.69 -14.41 -28.78
N LYS A 393 1.61 -14.63 -29.74
CA LYS A 393 1.71 -13.80 -30.96
C LYS A 393 0.43 -13.95 -31.78
N LYS A 394 -0.39 -12.90 -31.84
CA LYS A 394 -1.46 -12.78 -32.84
C LYS A 394 -0.82 -12.71 -34.23
N ARG A 395 -1.01 -13.75 -35.05
CA ARG A 395 -0.74 -13.71 -36.49
C ARG A 395 -1.70 -12.69 -37.12
N ARG A 396 -1.14 -11.69 -37.82
CA ARG A 396 -1.88 -10.89 -38.79
C ARG A 396 -2.18 -11.79 -39.99
N VAL A 397 -3.45 -11.95 -40.31
CA VAL A 397 -3.91 -12.42 -41.61
C VAL A 397 -4.05 -11.16 -42.47
N PHE A 398 -3.37 -11.16 -43.61
CA PHE A 398 -3.53 -10.17 -44.68
C PHE A 398 -4.70 -10.55 -45.57
#